data_AF-A0A927UTD6-F1
#
_entry.id   AF-A0A927UTD6-F1
#
_cell.length_a   1.000
_cell.length_b   1.000
_cell.length_c   1.000
_cell.angle_alpha   90.00
_cell.angle_beta   90.00
_cell.angle_gamma   90.00
#
_symmetry.space_group_name_H-M   'P 1'
#
loop_
_entity.id
_entity.type
_entity.pdbx_description
1 polymer ?
#
loop_
_entity_poly.entity_id
_entity_poly.type
_entity_poly.pdbx_seq_one_letter_code
_entity_poly.pdbx_strand_id
1 'polypeptide(L)'
;MPDDELYDSVRGVWRASMNNAQSATYVFGVYNSLIVAVYKPTRWYKCKEAPEKRPRQDEILTPQTENRIFFVDEVFEKGCPHDENEAFYLGKSIAGLKLNQGAQNPITYLNPKL
;
A
#
# COMPACT_ATOMS: atom_id res chain seq x y z
N MET A 1 -4.29 12.51 10.50
CA MET A 1 -3.66 11.25 10.95
C MET A 1 -2.16 11.44 10.77
N PRO A 2 -1.32 11.14 11.76
CA PRO A 2 0.14 11.11 11.61
C PRO A 2 0.57 10.16 10.50
N ASP A 3 1.70 10.44 9.85
CA ASP A 3 2.17 9.67 8.69
C ASP A 3 2.46 8.20 9.05
N ASP A 4 2.97 7.94 10.25
CA ASP A 4 3.23 6.59 10.75
C ASP A 4 1.93 5.78 10.94
N GLU A 5 0.89 6.42 11.48
CA GLU A 5 -0.43 5.78 11.64
C GLU A 5 -1.06 5.47 10.27
N LEU A 6 -0.91 6.40 9.31
CA LEU A 6 -1.40 6.21 7.95
C LEU A 6 -0.67 5.06 7.26
N TYR A 7 0.65 5.02 7.37
CA TYR A 7 1.48 3.93 6.84
C TYR A 7 1.09 2.57 7.44
N ASP A 8 0.96 2.49 8.77
CA ASP A 8 0.52 1.27 9.45
C ASP A 8 -0.88 0.82 9.00
N SER A 9 -1.78 1.76 8.74
CA SER A 9 -3.14 1.46 8.27
C SER A 9 -3.17 0.88 6.84
N VAL A 10 -2.28 1.36 5.95
CA VAL A 10 -2.26 0.97 4.53
C VAL A 10 -1.45 -0.29 4.29
N ARG A 11 -0.35 -0.49 5.05
CA ARG A 11 0.61 -1.55 4.74
C ARG A 11 0.19 -2.96 5.12
N GLY A 12 -0.87 -3.11 5.91
CA GLY A 12 -1.20 -4.35 6.62
C GLY A 12 -2.39 -5.15 6.11
N VAL A 13 -2.37 -6.45 6.45
CA VAL A 13 -3.59 -7.29 6.55
C VAL A 13 -4.31 -7.47 5.20
N TRP A 14 -3.56 -7.44 4.11
CA TRP A 14 -4.08 -7.61 2.75
C TRP A 14 -4.54 -9.04 2.48
N ARG A 15 -5.73 -9.17 1.89
CA ARG A 15 -6.24 -10.43 1.35
C ARG A 15 -5.87 -10.53 -0.14
N ALA A 16 -4.60 -10.79 -0.42
CA ALA A 16 -4.07 -10.93 -1.77
C ALA A 16 -3.08 -12.10 -1.84
N SER A 17 -2.81 -12.60 -3.05
CA SER A 17 -1.76 -13.59 -3.25
C SER A 17 -0.39 -12.91 -3.19
N MET A 18 0.59 -13.60 -2.61
CA MET A 18 1.96 -13.08 -2.50
C MET A 18 2.56 -12.75 -3.87
N ASN A 19 2.33 -13.62 -4.87
CA ASN A 19 2.85 -13.41 -6.23
C ASN A 19 2.30 -12.14 -6.88
N ASN A 20 1.00 -11.86 -6.73
CA ASN A 20 0.41 -10.65 -7.30
C ASN A 20 0.91 -9.40 -6.57
N ALA A 21 1.02 -9.47 -5.24
CA ALA A 21 1.48 -8.35 -4.44
C ALA A 21 2.94 -7.97 -4.74
N GLN A 22 3.82 -8.96 -4.93
CA GLN A 22 5.22 -8.73 -5.31
C GLN A 22 5.38 -8.05 -6.67
N SER A 23 4.39 -8.16 -7.56
CA SER A 23 4.39 -7.46 -8.85
C SER A 23 3.94 -6.01 -8.77
N ALA A 24 3.36 -5.58 -7.65
CA ALA A 24 2.92 -4.21 -7.45
C ALA A 24 4.11 -3.28 -7.20
N THR A 25 4.31 -2.31 -8.09
CA THR A 25 5.34 -1.28 -7.93
C THR A 25 4.94 -0.23 -6.90
N TYR A 26 3.66 0.15 -6.87
CA TYR A 26 3.13 1.14 -5.95
C TYR A 26 1.86 0.62 -5.28
N VAL A 27 1.64 1.04 -4.04
CA VAL A 27 0.40 0.79 -3.28
C VAL A 27 -0.24 2.11 -2.93
N PHE A 28 -1.54 2.21 -3.18
CA PHE A 28 -2.33 3.42 -2.99
C PHE A 28 -3.26 3.23 -1.80
N GLY A 29 -3.16 4.13 -0.82
CA GLY A 29 -4.19 4.33 0.20
C GLY A 29 -5.24 5.29 -0.33
N VAL A 30 -6.50 4.85 -0.41
CA VAL A 30 -7.61 5.65 -0.95
C VAL A 30 -8.73 5.76 0.06
N TYR A 31 -9.22 6.98 0.29
CA TYR A 31 -10.35 7.26 1.17
C TYR A 31 -11.27 8.29 0.52
N ASN A 32 -12.58 8.01 0.42
CA ASN A 32 -13.56 8.87 -0.26
C ASN A 32 -13.11 9.35 -1.65
N SER A 33 -12.56 8.43 -2.44
CA SER A 33 -11.98 8.69 -3.76
C SER A 33 -10.74 9.58 -3.77
N LEU A 34 -10.18 9.98 -2.64
CA LEU A 34 -8.93 10.73 -2.53
C LEU A 34 -7.76 9.77 -2.29
N ILE A 35 -6.68 9.91 -3.06
CA ILE A 35 -5.42 9.23 -2.78
C ILE A 35 -4.78 9.94 -1.59
N VAL A 36 -4.78 9.26 -0.44
CA VAL A 36 -4.24 9.79 0.82
C VAL A 36 -2.84 9.26 1.11
N ALA A 37 -2.44 8.16 0.47
CA ALA A 37 -1.10 7.60 0.61
C ALA A 37 -0.65 6.92 -0.69
N VAL A 38 0.64 7.01 -0.98
CA VAL A 38 1.30 6.28 -2.08
C VAL A 38 2.63 5.78 -1.54
N TYR A 39 2.81 4.46 -1.56
CA TYR A 39 4.02 3.81 -1.07
C TYR A 39 4.61 2.91 -2.14
N LYS A 40 5.90 2.63 -2.00
CA LYS A 40 6.67 1.76 -2.90
C LYS A 40 7.17 0.54 -2.12
N PRO A 41 6.37 -0.55 -2.09
CA PRO A 41 6.75 -1.77 -1.40
C PRO A 41 8.15 -2.24 -1.81
N THR A 42 9.06 -2.27 -0.85
CA THR A 42 10.40 -2.85 -1.03
C THR A 42 10.34 -4.35 -0.81
N ARG A 43 9.53 -4.80 0.15
CA ARG A 43 9.34 -6.22 0.49
C ARG A 43 7.92 -6.51 0.93
N TRP A 44 7.49 -7.74 0.68
CA TRP A 44 6.22 -8.29 1.14
C TRP A 44 6.47 -9.48 2.06
N TYR A 45 5.61 -9.64 3.06
CA TYR A 45 5.68 -10.69 4.06
C TYR A 45 4.28 -11.25 4.31
N LYS A 46 4.18 -12.55 4.65
CA LYS A 46 2.98 -13.04 5.33
C LYS A 46 3.04 -12.62 6.80
N CYS A 47 1.88 -12.34 7.39
CA CYS A 47 1.81 -11.94 8.80
C CYS A 47 2.49 -12.95 9.73
N LYS A 48 2.42 -14.26 9.45
CA LYS A 48 3.14 -15.29 10.24
C LYS A 48 4.65 -15.35 10.05
N GLU A 49 5.18 -14.84 8.95
CA GLU A 49 6.60 -15.00 8.57
C GLU A 49 7.50 -13.92 9.19
N ALA A 50 6.94 -12.74 9.48
CA ALA A 50 7.67 -11.61 10.09
C ALA A 50 6.78 -10.89 11.12
N PRO A 51 6.42 -11.56 12.25
CA PRO A 51 5.52 -11.01 13.25
C PRO A 51 5.99 -9.67 13.84
N GLU A 52 7.30 -9.46 13.93
CA GLU A 52 7.98 -8.27 14.45
C GLU A 52 7.91 -7.06 13.51
N LYS A 53 7.61 -7.27 12.22
CA LYS A 53 7.45 -6.18 11.24
C LYS A 53 6.00 -5.87 10.94
N ARG A 54 5.06 -6.61 11.52
CA ARG A 54 3.64 -6.42 11.27
C ARG A 54 3.19 -5.03 11.72
N PRO A 55 2.25 -4.42 10.98
CA PRO A 55 1.47 -3.31 11.54
C PRO A 55 0.61 -3.83 12.69
N ARG A 56 0.32 -2.96 13.66
CA ARG A 56 -0.50 -3.28 14.84
C ARG A 56 -0.05 -4.56 15.56
N GLN A 57 1.13 -4.47 16.16
CA GLN A 57 1.72 -5.58 16.92
C GLN A 57 0.89 -5.99 18.13
N ASP A 58 -0.02 -5.13 18.59
CA ASP A 58 -1.00 -5.37 19.65
C ASP A 58 -2.08 -6.41 19.24
N GLU A 59 -2.32 -6.62 17.95
CA GLU A 59 -3.29 -7.61 17.47
C GLU A 59 -2.70 -9.04 17.45
N ILE A 60 -3.39 -9.95 18.15
CA ILE A 60 -3.09 -11.39 18.17
C ILE A 60 -3.34 -11.98 16.78
N LEU A 61 -2.32 -12.67 16.26
CA LEU A 61 -2.42 -13.45 15.02
C LEU A 61 -3.47 -14.56 15.17
N THR A 62 -4.44 -14.56 14.27
CA THR A 62 -5.45 -15.61 14.16
C THR A 62 -5.17 -16.45 12.92
N PRO A 63 -5.70 -17.69 12.82
CA PRO A 63 -5.61 -18.49 11.60
C PRO A 63 -6.19 -17.78 10.35
N GLN A 64 -7.07 -16.79 10.53
CA GLN A 64 -7.64 -15.98 9.45
C GLN A 64 -6.74 -14.82 9.02
N THR A 65 -5.82 -14.37 9.87
CA THR A 65 -4.92 -13.24 9.61
C THR A 65 -3.48 -13.70 9.35
N GLU A 66 -3.09 -14.90 9.75
CA GLU A 66 -1.72 -15.43 9.61
C GLU A 66 -1.22 -15.50 8.16
N ASN A 67 -2.13 -15.78 7.22
CA ASN A 67 -1.83 -15.94 5.80
C ASN A 67 -2.09 -14.66 5.00
N ARG A 68 -2.57 -13.59 5.66
CA ARG A 68 -2.65 -12.27 5.05
C ARG A 68 -1.24 -11.73 4.89
N ILE A 69 -1.10 -10.82 3.94
CA ILE A 69 0.19 -10.22 3.62
C ILE A 69 0.24 -8.77 4.05
N PHE A 70 1.45 -8.28 4.25
CA PHE A 70 1.75 -6.89 4.49
C PHE A 70 3.03 -6.53 3.75
N PHE A 71 3.25 -5.24 3.51
CA PHE A 71 4.49 -4.76 2.92
C PHE A 71 5.29 -3.89 3.87
N VAL A 72 6.56 -3.72 3.49
CA VAL A 72 7.52 -2.78 4.05
C VAL A 72 8.02 -1.90 2.92
N ASP A 73 8.00 -0.60 3.14
CA ASP A 73 8.63 0.43 2.33
C ASP A 73 9.85 0.95 3.10
N GLU A 74 11.04 0.45 2.75
CA GLU A 74 12.27 0.84 3.44
C GLU A 74 12.66 2.30 3.17
N VAL A 75 12.17 2.91 2.09
CA VAL A 75 12.44 4.31 1.75
C VAL A 75 11.64 5.19 2.70
N PHE A 76 10.35 4.89 2.86
CA PHE A 76 9.49 5.55 3.84
C PHE A 76 10.00 5.38 5.28
N GLU A 77 10.33 4.15 5.70
CA GLU A 77 10.79 3.87 7.08
C GLU A 77 12.13 4.55 7.43
N LYS A 78 12.93 4.92 6.43
CA LYS A 78 14.17 5.70 6.61
C LYS A 78 13.93 7.21 6.62
N GLY A 79 12.69 7.66 6.45
CA GLY A 79 12.34 9.09 6.35
C GLY A 79 12.85 9.75 5.08
N CYS A 80 13.09 8.97 4.02
CA CYS A 80 13.48 9.51 2.73
C CYS A 80 12.27 10.21 2.07
N PRO A 81 12.50 11.27 1.28
CA PRO A 81 11.44 11.95 0.56
C PRO A 81 10.83 11.03 -0.51
N HIS A 82 9.55 11.29 -0.80
CA HIS A 82 8.80 10.63 -1.88
C HIS A 82 9.46 10.79 -3.25
N ASP A 83 9.36 9.74 -4.07
CA ASP A 83 9.71 9.81 -5.48
C ASP A 83 8.69 10.64 -6.28
N GLU A 84 9.03 10.95 -7.54
CA GLU A 84 8.19 11.78 -8.41
C GLU A 84 6.77 11.24 -8.59
N ASN A 85 6.60 9.91 -8.64
CA ASN A 85 5.30 9.29 -8.80
C ASN A 85 4.50 9.35 -7.50
N GLU A 86 5.14 9.05 -6.36
CA GLU A 86 4.50 9.14 -5.04
C GLU A 86 3.97 10.56 -4.79
N ALA A 87 4.82 11.57 -5.04
CA ALA A 87 4.44 12.96 -4.92
C ALA A 87 3.37 13.39 -5.93
N PHE A 88 3.42 12.87 -7.16
CA PHE A 88 2.44 13.19 -8.19
C PHE A 88 1.04 12.70 -7.81
N TYR A 89 0.90 11.49 -7.30
CA TYR A 89 -0.41 10.89 -7.07
C TYR A 89 -1.08 11.33 -5.76
N LEU A 90 -0.29 11.73 -4.77
CA LEU A 90 -0.80 12.17 -3.48
C LEU A 90 -1.78 13.34 -3.62
N GLY A 91 -2.93 13.25 -2.96
CA GLY A 91 -3.98 14.27 -2.98
C GLY A 91 -4.81 14.32 -4.28
N LYS A 92 -4.54 13.47 -5.27
CA LYS A 92 -5.41 13.37 -6.46
C LYS A 92 -6.65 12.54 -6.17
N SER A 93 -7.75 12.90 -6.82
CA SER A 93 -8.97 12.09 -6.81
C SER A 93 -8.86 10.95 -7.82
N ILE A 94 -9.16 9.71 -7.39
CA ILE A 94 -9.25 8.56 -8.29
C ILE A 94 -10.36 8.74 -9.33
N ALA A 95 -11.40 9.54 -9.03
CA ALA A 95 -12.46 9.84 -10.00
C ALA A 95 -11.96 10.72 -11.16
N GLY A 96 -10.88 11.48 -10.93
CA GLY A 96 -10.16 12.22 -11.97
C GLY A 96 -9.13 11.37 -12.73
N LEU A 97 -8.82 10.17 -12.25
CA LEU A 97 -8.01 9.18 -12.95
C LEU A 97 -8.94 8.30 -13.81
N LYS A 98 -8.48 7.82 -14.97
CA LYS A 98 -9.26 6.91 -15.81
C LYS A 98 -9.50 5.60 -15.03
N LEU A 99 -10.69 5.43 -14.46
CA LEU A 99 -11.11 4.23 -13.77
C LEU A 99 -11.64 3.21 -14.79
N ASN A 100 -11.02 2.04 -14.86
CA ASN A 100 -11.62 0.90 -15.54
C ASN A 100 -12.57 0.21 -14.56
N GLN A 101 -13.86 0.57 -14.61
CA GLN A 101 -14.89 0.07 -13.68
C GLN A 101 -15.06 -1.46 -13.69
N GLY A 102 -14.56 -2.16 -14.71
CA GLY A 102 -14.58 -3.63 -14.81
C GLY A 102 -13.30 -4.35 -14.37
N ALA A 103 -12.26 -3.63 -13.90
CA ALA A 103 -10.99 -4.23 -13.50
C ALA A 103 -10.95 -4.51 -11.99
N GLN A 104 -10.36 -5.65 -11.59
CA GLN A 104 -10.08 -5.94 -10.17
C GLN A 104 -9.20 -4.87 -9.50
N ASN A 105 -8.39 -4.16 -10.30
CA ASN A 105 -7.69 -2.93 -9.90
C ASN A 105 -8.38 -1.73 -10.55
N PRO A 106 -9.17 -0.93 -9.80
CA PRO A 106 -9.94 0.17 -10.38
C PRO A 106 -9.06 1.31 -10.91
N ILE A 107 -7.79 1.39 -10.49
CA ILE A 107 -6.83 2.43 -10.90
C ILE A 107 -5.87 1.84 -11.95
N THR A 108 -5.89 2.38 -13.15
CA THR A 108 -4.87 2.08 -14.17
C THR A 108 -3.71 3.07 -14.00
N TYR A 109 -2.47 2.58 -13.92
CA TYR A 109 -1.27 3.42 -13.91
C TYR A 109 -1.31 4.42 -15.07
N LEU A 110 -1.34 5.72 -14.78
CA LEU A 110 -1.10 6.74 -15.78
C LEU A 110 0.39 7.05 -15.75
N ASN A 111 1.13 6.71 -16.80
CA ASN A 111 2.49 7.21 -16.89
C ASN A 111 2.43 8.75 -16.84
N PRO A 112 3.22 9.42 -15.98
CA PRO A 112 3.33 10.86 -16.06
C PRO A 112 3.76 11.19 -17.49
N LYS A 113 3.02 12.07 -18.14
CA LYS A 113 3.49 12.65 -19.39
C LYS A 113 4.70 13.50 -19.04
N LEU A 114 5.87 13.09 -19.52
CA LEU A 114 7.05 13.96 -19.66
C LEU A 114 6.66 15.26 -20.40
#